data_AF-A0A0P1AEC0-F1
#
_entry.id   AF-A0A0P1AEC0-F1
#
_cell.length_a   1.000
_cell.length_b   1.000
_cell.length_c   1.000
_cell.angle_alpha   90.00
_cell.angle_beta   90.00
_cell.angle_gamma   90.00
#
_symmetry.space_group_name_H-M   'P 1'
#
loop_
_entity.id
_entity.type
_entity.pdbx_description
1 polymer ?
#
loop_
_entity_poly.entity_id
_entity_poly.type
_entity_poly.pdbx_seq_one_letter_code
_entity_poly.pdbx_strand_id
1 'polypeptide(L)'
;MKVVGLVASIGICTSTSGDAQQSNPVKAEGLTNGNPSFDRFFDQKGFQSMFPDAVALYNFDNLVSAANVYPEFANTGNDVNDKRELAAFLAQTAYESNYFKDTEEIERDTFSVEQYCDKITYPCAPGRRYHGRGPIQLSWNYNYFMAGKALGIDLLNNPDIVATDSNVAYFGCG
;
A
#
# COMPACT_ATOMS: atom_id res chain seq x y z
N MET A 1 -0.21 -15.76 -16.64
CA MET A 1 0.37 -14.40 -16.70
C MET A 1 -0.66 -13.44 -16.10
N LYS A 2 -0.60 -13.22 -14.78
CA LYS A 2 -1.47 -12.29 -14.03
C LYS A 2 -0.79 -10.91 -13.94
N VAL A 3 -0.61 -10.25 -15.09
CA VAL A 3 -0.06 -8.88 -15.14
C VAL A 3 -1.11 -7.89 -15.67
N VAL A 4 -2.36 -8.34 -15.82
CA VAL A 4 -3.50 -7.48 -16.13
C VAL A 4 -4.60 -7.84 -15.14
N GLY A 5 -4.63 -7.14 -14.01
CA GLY A 5 -5.57 -7.41 -12.92
C GLY A 5 -5.37 -6.61 -11.64
N LEU A 6 -4.60 -5.51 -11.69
CA LEU A 6 -4.43 -4.60 -10.56
C LEU A 6 -4.93 -3.19 -10.92
N VAL A 7 -6.10 -3.11 -11.55
CA VAL A 7 -6.92 -1.89 -11.57
C VAL A 7 -8.38 -2.35 -11.63
N ALA A 8 -9.12 -2.07 -10.55
CA ALA A 8 -10.57 -2.17 -10.39
C ALA A 8 -11.28 -3.43 -10.94
N SER A 9 -11.57 -4.38 -10.04
CA SER A 9 -12.87 -5.07 -9.87
C SER A 9 -12.66 -6.48 -9.32
N ILE A 10 -13.02 -6.71 -8.06
CA ILE A 10 -13.84 -7.83 -7.56
C ILE A 10 -14.30 -7.41 -6.17
N GLY A 11 -15.56 -6.97 -6.10
CA GLY A 11 -16.33 -7.20 -4.89
C GLY A 11 -16.59 -8.70 -4.78
N ILE A 12 -16.21 -9.29 -3.66
CA ILE A 12 -16.89 -10.36 -2.90
C ILE A 12 -16.02 -10.55 -1.64
N CYS A 13 -16.42 -9.90 -0.54
CA CYS A 13 -16.05 -10.35 0.80
C CYS A 13 -17.33 -10.83 1.47
N THR A 14 -17.76 -12.05 1.17
CA THR A 14 -18.74 -12.75 2.00
C THR A 14 -17.98 -13.54 3.05
N SER A 15 -17.80 -12.96 4.23
CA SER A 15 -17.42 -13.72 5.42
C SER A 15 -18.66 -14.44 5.95
N THR A 16 -18.69 -15.76 5.87
CA THR A 16 -19.57 -16.57 6.71
C THR A 16 -19.17 -16.41 8.18
N SER A 17 -20.17 -16.20 9.00
CA SER A 17 -20.16 -16.03 10.45
C SER A 17 -19.45 -17.16 11.21
N GLY A 18 -18.76 -16.80 12.29
CA GLY A 18 -18.20 -17.74 13.27
C GLY A 18 -17.51 -17.02 14.44
N ASP A 19 -18.30 -16.76 15.47
CA ASP A 19 -18.04 -16.55 16.91
C ASP A 19 -16.74 -15.91 17.46
N ALA A 20 -16.98 -14.98 18.38
CA ALA A 20 -16.01 -14.23 19.17
C ALA A 20 -15.36 -15.07 20.29
N GLN A 21 -14.05 -14.88 20.51
CA GLN A 21 -13.47 -15.05 21.83
C GLN A 21 -12.22 -14.16 22.04
N GLN A 22 -12.26 -13.38 23.11
CA GLN A 22 -11.21 -12.47 23.60
C GLN A 22 -9.93 -13.20 24.00
N SER A 23 -8.75 -12.62 23.66
CA SER A 23 -7.53 -12.79 24.45
C SER A 23 -6.59 -11.57 24.34
N ASN A 24 -5.87 -11.29 25.43
CA ASN A 24 -5.02 -10.13 25.72
C ASN A 24 -3.77 -10.00 24.81
N PRO A 25 -3.10 -8.82 24.75
CA PRO A 25 -2.04 -8.56 23.79
C PRO A 25 -0.74 -9.28 24.18
N VAL A 26 -0.22 -10.12 23.28
CA VAL A 26 1.11 -10.73 23.44
C VAL A 26 2.15 -9.75 22.93
N LYS A 27 3.00 -9.29 23.86
CA LYS A 27 4.24 -8.56 23.57
C LYS A 27 5.23 -9.55 22.95
N ALA A 28 5.65 -9.32 21.70
CA ALA A 28 6.67 -10.13 21.04
C ALA A 28 8.02 -9.40 21.07
N GLU A 29 8.84 -9.73 22.06
CA GLU A 29 10.29 -9.52 21.99
C GLU A 29 10.95 -10.81 21.48
N GLY A 30 11.72 -10.70 20.40
CA GLY A 30 12.82 -11.60 20.06
C GLY A 30 12.53 -12.85 19.23
N LEU A 31 12.71 -12.76 17.91
CA LEU A 31 13.17 -13.86 17.05
C LEU A 31 14.15 -13.31 15.99
N THR A 32 15.40 -13.77 16.01
CA THR A 32 16.38 -13.54 14.93
C THR A 32 16.45 -14.75 14.01
N ASN A 33 16.58 -14.48 12.70
CA ASN A 33 16.99 -15.36 11.60
C ASN A 33 15.90 -16.15 10.86
N GLY A 34 15.23 -15.44 9.96
CA GLY A 34 14.48 -15.97 8.83
C GLY A 34 13.66 -14.81 8.27
N ASN A 35 14.28 -13.92 7.49
CA ASN A 35 13.57 -12.77 6.95
C ASN A 35 12.39 -13.28 6.11
N PRO A 36 11.13 -13.01 6.52
CA PRO A 36 10.03 -13.12 5.59
C PRO A 36 10.17 -11.94 4.63
N SER A 37 10.02 -12.22 3.34
CA SER A 37 9.88 -11.28 2.21
C SER A 37 10.92 -11.50 1.10
N PHE A 38 10.71 -10.79 -0.01
CA PHE A 38 11.50 -10.79 -1.24
C PHE A 38 12.97 -10.34 -1.07
N ASP A 39 13.37 -9.97 0.15
CA ASP A 39 14.66 -9.34 0.47
C ASP A 39 15.87 -10.25 0.17
N ARG A 40 15.63 -11.56 0.11
CA ARG A 40 16.56 -12.56 -0.43
C ARG A 40 17.02 -12.30 -1.88
N PHE A 41 16.32 -11.43 -2.62
CA PHE A 41 16.66 -11.04 -3.99
C PHE A 41 16.94 -9.56 -4.18
N PHE A 42 16.44 -8.71 -3.29
CA PHE A 42 16.41 -7.27 -3.47
C PHE A 42 16.55 -6.60 -2.12
N ASP A 43 17.65 -5.90 -1.89
CA ASP A 43 18.00 -5.30 -0.62
C ASP A 43 17.92 -3.76 -0.67
N GLN A 44 18.20 -3.11 0.46
CA GLN A 44 18.26 -1.66 0.58
C GLN A 44 19.22 -1.01 -0.44
N LYS A 45 20.33 -1.68 -0.78
CA LYS A 45 21.30 -1.20 -1.76
C LYS A 45 20.73 -1.28 -3.17
N GLY A 46 20.03 -2.36 -3.50
CA GLY A 46 19.28 -2.52 -4.75
C GLY A 46 18.23 -1.43 -4.91
N PHE A 47 17.45 -1.15 -3.86
CA PHE A 47 16.46 -0.08 -3.86
C PHE A 47 17.10 1.29 -4.11
N GLN A 48 18.16 1.64 -3.38
CA GLN A 48 18.88 2.90 -3.57
C GLN A 48 19.52 3.00 -4.96
N SER A 49 20.02 1.90 -5.50
CA SER A 49 20.62 1.89 -6.84
C SER A 49 19.57 2.07 -7.94
N MET A 50 18.36 1.55 -7.75
CA MET A 50 17.28 1.66 -8.74
C MET A 50 16.52 2.98 -8.63
N PHE A 51 16.35 3.50 -7.42
CA PHE A 51 15.59 4.72 -7.12
C PHE A 51 16.46 5.70 -6.30
N PRO A 52 17.55 6.23 -6.89
CA PRO A 52 18.53 7.05 -6.17
C PRO A 52 17.97 8.38 -5.66
N ASP A 53 16.87 8.85 -6.27
CA ASP A 53 16.21 10.10 -5.95
C ASP A 53 14.91 9.91 -5.15
N ALA A 54 14.64 8.69 -4.65
CA ALA A 54 13.44 8.41 -3.87
C ALA A 54 13.37 9.32 -2.63
N VAL A 55 12.21 9.90 -2.35
CA VAL A 55 12.03 10.71 -1.14
C VAL A 55 12.06 9.84 0.12
N ALA A 56 12.40 10.45 1.26
CA ALA A 56 12.55 9.74 2.53
C ALA A 56 11.29 8.98 3.00
N LEU A 57 10.09 9.39 2.54
CA LEU A 57 8.85 8.66 2.79
C LEU A 57 8.91 7.21 2.27
N TYR A 58 9.58 7.00 1.13
CA TYR A 58 9.70 5.72 0.45
C TYR A 58 11.03 5.05 0.78
N ASN A 59 11.08 4.43 1.96
CA ASN A 59 12.26 3.65 2.38
C ASN A 59 12.02 2.14 2.31
N PHE A 60 13.11 1.41 2.18
CA PHE A 60 13.10 -0.03 1.95
C PHE A 60 12.57 -0.82 3.17
N ASP A 61 12.90 -0.40 4.38
CA ASP A 61 12.43 -1.08 5.60
C ASP A 61 10.90 -1.04 5.72
N ASN A 62 10.28 0.08 5.32
CA ASN A 62 8.84 0.20 5.25
C ASN A 62 8.22 -0.60 4.10
N LEU A 63 8.91 -0.74 2.95
CA LEU A 63 8.50 -1.66 1.89
C LEU A 63 8.50 -3.13 2.35
N VAL A 64 9.56 -3.55 3.05
CA VAL A 64 9.65 -4.90 3.63
C VAL A 64 8.55 -5.11 4.67
N SER A 65 8.34 -4.11 5.54
CA SER A 65 7.27 -4.15 6.55
C SER A 65 5.89 -4.28 5.91
N ALA A 66 5.65 -3.59 4.79
CA ALA A 66 4.40 -3.70 4.04
C ALA A 66 4.21 -5.08 3.42
N ALA A 67 5.25 -5.63 2.80
CA ALA A 67 5.21 -6.98 2.26
C ALA A 67 4.94 -8.04 3.35
N ASN A 68 5.43 -7.83 4.57
CA ASN A 68 5.18 -8.76 5.67
C ASN A 68 3.72 -8.82 6.14
N VAL A 69 2.90 -7.80 5.82
CA VAL A 69 1.44 -7.86 6.04
C VAL A 69 0.75 -8.75 5.00
N TYR A 70 1.36 -8.93 3.83
CA TYR A 70 0.87 -9.79 2.75
C TYR A 70 1.83 -10.98 2.55
N PRO A 71 1.80 -12.02 3.40
CA PRO A 71 2.86 -13.03 3.47
C PRO A 71 3.07 -13.86 2.19
N GLU A 72 2.12 -13.83 1.25
CA GLU A 72 2.23 -14.48 -0.07
C GLU A 72 2.93 -13.59 -1.12
N PHE A 73 2.97 -12.27 -0.93
CA PHE A 73 3.56 -11.32 -1.87
C PHE A 73 5.05 -11.59 -2.07
N ALA A 74 5.43 -11.90 -3.30
CA ALA A 74 6.78 -12.24 -3.70
C ALA A 74 7.42 -13.33 -2.80
N ASN A 75 6.59 -14.25 -2.31
CA ASN A 75 6.98 -15.28 -1.36
C ASN A 75 6.21 -16.60 -1.54
N THR A 76 5.95 -16.98 -2.78
CA THR A 76 5.20 -18.20 -3.15
C THR A 76 6.04 -19.48 -3.09
N GLY A 77 7.36 -19.35 -2.89
CA GLY A 77 8.31 -20.46 -2.96
C GLY A 77 8.79 -20.77 -4.38
N ASN A 78 8.39 -19.95 -5.36
CA ASN A 78 8.91 -20.00 -6.72
C ASN A 78 9.68 -18.72 -7.02
N ASP A 79 11.02 -18.78 -6.92
CA ASP A 79 11.91 -17.63 -7.09
C ASP A 79 11.72 -16.86 -8.41
N VAL A 80 11.32 -17.55 -9.49
CA VAL A 80 11.07 -16.88 -10.78
C VAL A 80 9.79 -16.06 -10.72
N ASN A 81 8.72 -16.58 -10.12
CA ASN A 81 7.47 -15.86 -9.97
C ASN A 81 7.60 -14.74 -8.93
N ASP A 82 8.28 -15.00 -7.81
CA ASP A 82 8.47 -14.06 -6.72
C ASP A 82 9.27 -12.83 -7.18
N LYS A 83 10.35 -13.04 -7.95
CA LYS A 83 11.10 -11.93 -8.58
C LYS A 83 10.25 -11.15 -9.59
N ARG A 84 9.39 -11.83 -10.34
CA ARG A 84 8.51 -11.16 -11.33
C ARG A 84 7.43 -10.33 -10.65
N GLU A 85 6.86 -10.83 -9.57
CA GLU A 85 5.86 -10.11 -8.78
C GLU A 85 6.47 -8.86 -8.14
N LEU A 86 7.61 -9.00 -7.47
CA LEU A 86 8.34 -7.85 -6.93
C LEU A 86 8.68 -6.84 -8.03
N ALA A 87 9.25 -7.29 -9.15
CA ALA A 87 9.62 -6.40 -10.25
C ALA A 87 8.40 -5.68 -10.85
N ALA A 88 7.26 -6.37 -10.97
CA ALA A 88 6.02 -5.76 -11.47
C ALA A 88 5.49 -4.70 -10.49
N PHE A 89 5.48 -5.01 -9.18
CA PHE A 89 5.09 -4.06 -8.15
C PHE A 89 5.99 -2.82 -8.17
N LEU A 90 7.31 -2.99 -8.16
CA LEU A 90 8.28 -1.90 -8.20
C LEU A 90 8.18 -1.08 -9.47
N ALA A 91 7.97 -1.72 -10.63
CA ALA A 91 7.81 -1.02 -11.90
C ALA A 91 6.54 -0.17 -11.93
N GLN A 92 5.41 -0.72 -11.50
CA GLN A 92 4.15 0.01 -11.45
C GLN A 92 4.24 1.19 -10.49
N THR A 93 4.72 0.95 -9.27
CA THR A 93 4.82 1.99 -8.25
C THR A 93 5.84 3.06 -8.62
N ALA A 94 6.96 2.69 -9.24
CA ALA A 94 7.90 3.66 -9.78
C ALA A 94 7.25 4.50 -10.90
N TYR A 95 6.43 3.91 -11.77
CA TYR A 95 5.77 4.68 -12.81
C TYR A 95 4.77 5.69 -12.24
N GLU A 96 3.89 5.26 -11.32
CA GLU A 96 2.85 6.12 -10.74
C GLU A 96 3.41 7.23 -9.85
N SER A 97 4.55 6.99 -9.18
CA SER A 97 5.16 7.95 -8.24
C SER A 97 6.37 8.71 -8.78
N ASN A 98 6.57 8.68 -10.11
CA ASN A 98 7.72 9.31 -10.76
C ASN A 98 9.05 8.85 -10.13
N TYR A 99 9.26 7.54 -10.11
CA TYR A 99 10.39 6.85 -9.49
C TYR A 99 10.52 7.15 -7.98
N PHE A 100 9.39 7.11 -7.26
CA PHE A 100 9.33 7.40 -5.83
C PHE A 100 9.75 8.84 -5.48
N LYS A 101 9.57 9.80 -6.39
CA LYS A 101 9.82 11.23 -6.14
C LYS A 101 8.59 11.93 -5.60
N ASP A 102 7.42 11.50 -6.05
CA ASP A 102 6.16 12.17 -5.78
C ASP A 102 5.34 11.40 -4.74
N THR A 103 4.98 12.08 -3.65
CA THR A 103 4.16 11.51 -2.56
C THR A 103 2.66 11.69 -2.78
N GLU A 104 2.31 12.64 -3.64
CA GLU A 104 0.96 13.04 -3.96
C GLU A 104 0.85 13.39 -5.45
N GLU A 105 -0.37 13.32 -5.97
CA GLU A 105 -0.70 13.71 -7.34
C GLU A 105 -0.27 15.16 -7.61
N ILE A 106 0.33 15.37 -8.79
CA ILE A 106 0.70 16.71 -9.27
C ILE A 106 -0.58 17.55 -9.40
N GLU A 107 -0.49 18.86 -9.14
CA GLU A 107 -1.63 19.80 -9.15
C GLU A 107 -2.73 19.55 -8.09
N ARG A 108 -2.50 18.71 -7.06
CA ARG A 108 -3.45 18.47 -5.96
C ARG A 108 -4.07 19.71 -5.30
N ASP A 109 -3.33 20.82 -5.31
CA ASP A 109 -3.78 22.10 -4.75
C ASP A 109 -4.87 22.78 -5.58
N THR A 110 -5.06 22.36 -6.83
CA THR A 110 -6.11 22.83 -7.74
C THR A 110 -7.42 22.06 -7.60
N PHE A 111 -7.38 20.87 -7.00
CA PHE A 111 -8.54 19.98 -6.93
C PHE A 111 -9.54 20.46 -5.87
N SER A 112 -10.83 20.38 -6.22
CA SER A 112 -11.92 20.60 -5.27
C SER A 112 -12.12 19.39 -4.36
N VAL A 113 -12.82 19.57 -3.23
CA VAL A 113 -13.23 18.47 -2.34
C VAL A 113 -14.21 17.48 -2.99
N GLU A 114 -14.81 17.87 -4.11
CA GLU A 114 -15.72 17.03 -4.89
C GLU A 114 -14.98 16.12 -5.86
N GLN A 115 -13.74 16.45 -6.20
CA GLN A 115 -12.92 15.61 -7.07
C GLN A 115 -12.47 14.37 -6.31
N TYR A 116 -12.55 13.21 -6.97
CA TYR A 116 -12.30 11.90 -6.35
C TYR A 116 -13.23 11.57 -5.17
N CYS A 117 -14.41 12.22 -5.09
CA CYS A 117 -15.43 11.94 -4.09
C CYS A 117 -16.68 11.33 -4.74
N ASP A 118 -16.87 10.02 -4.57
CA ASP A 118 -18.14 9.35 -4.88
C ASP A 118 -19.09 9.42 -3.67
N LYS A 119 -20.16 10.20 -3.81
CA LYS A 119 -21.16 10.42 -2.75
C LYS A 119 -22.13 9.25 -2.54
N ILE A 120 -22.11 8.24 -3.43
CA ILE A 120 -23.07 7.13 -3.38
C ILE A 120 -22.53 6.00 -2.52
N THR A 121 -21.29 5.58 -2.75
CA THR A 121 -20.76 4.36 -2.13
C THR A 121 -20.34 4.58 -0.67
N TYR A 122 -19.56 5.64 -0.40
CA TYR A 122 -19.11 5.98 0.95
C TYR A 122 -19.12 7.51 1.15
N PRO A 123 -19.78 8.05 2.19
CA PRO A 123 -19.76 9.49 2.43
C PRO A 123 -18.33 10.02 2.61
N CYS A 124 -17.96 11.01 1.80
CA CYS A 124 -16.68 11.68 1.90
C CYS A 124 -16.57 12.47 3.21
N ALA A 125 -15.42 12.40 3.86
CA ALA A 125 -15.17 13.15 5.08
C ALA A 125 -15.12 14.67 4.78
N PRO A 126 -15.78 15.53 5.58
CA PRO A 126 -15.80 16.97 5.34
C PRO A 126 -14.40 17.57 5.21
N GLY A 127 -14.17 18.33 4.13
CA GLY A 127 -12.91 19.02 3.88
C GLY A 127 -11.75 18.14 3.42
N ARG A 128 -11.96 16.83 3.26
CA ARG A 128 -10.92 15.89 2.80
C ARG A 128 -10.92 15.77 1.27
N ARG A 129 -9.74 15.47 0.72
CA ARG A 129 -9.50 15.22 -0.71
C ARG A 129 -8.88 13.83 -0.88
N TYR A 130 -9.30 13.12 -1.92
CA TYR A 130 -8.89 11.74 -2.22
C TYR A 130 -8.14 11.64 -3.55
N HIS A 131 -7.34 12.65 -3.87
CA HIS A 131 -6.37 12.60 -4.96
C HIS A 131 -5.29 11.54 -4.71
N GLY A 132 -4.50 11.25 -5.74
CA GLY A 132 -3.45 10.24 -5.69
C GLY A 132 -2.45 10.49 -4.55
N ARG A 133 -2.21 9.48 -3.71
CA ARG A 133 -1.14 9.50 -2.70
C ARG A 133 -0.38 8.19 -2.66
N GLY A 134 0.86 8.27 -2.21
CA GLY A 134 1.74 7.12 -2.07
C GLY A 134 2.19 6.55 -3.41
N PRO A 135 2.87 5.39 -3.37
CA PRO A 135 3.62 4.86 -4.49
C PRO A 135 2.72 4.31 -5.61
N ILE A 136 1.47 3.94 -5.29
CA ILE A 136 0.47 3.49 -6.27
C ILE A 136 -0.54 4.59 -6.66
N GLN A 137 -0.35 5.82 -6.14
CA GLN A 137 -1.28 6.93 -6.34
C GLN A 137 -2.74 6.57 -5.95
N LEU A 138 -2.92 6.06 -4.73
CA LEU A 138 -4.22 5.69 -4.17
C LEU A 138 -5.18 6.88 -4.29
N SER A 139 -6.28 6.70 -5.03
CA SER A 139 -7.24 7.74 -5.38
C SER A 139 -8.67 7.27 -5.14
N TRP A 140 -9.60 8.20 -4.96
CA TRP A 140 -11.02 7.98 -4.65
C TRP A 140 -11.33 7.53 -3.22
N ASN A 141 -12.32 8.20 -2.61
CA ASN A 141 -12.82 7.91 -1.24
C ASN A 141 -13.09 6.43 -0.97
N TYR A 142 -13.65 5.69 -1.92
CA TYR A 142 -13.95 4.27 -1.74
C TYR A 142 -12.68 3.41 -1.63
N ASN A 143 -11.60 3.74 -2.35
CA ASN A 143 -10.33 3.02 -2.23
C ASN A 143 -9.64 3.35 -0.90
N TYR A 144 -9.69 4.61 -0.46
CA TYR A 144 -9.21 4.98 0.88
C TYR A 144 -9.98 4.24 1.98
N PHE A 145 -11.31 4.13 1.87
CA PHE A 145 -12.10 3.34 2.82
C PHE A 145 -11.69 1.87 2.85
N MET A 146 -11.57 1.23 1.68
CA MET A 146 -11.24 -0.20 1.59
C MET A 146 -9.81 -0.49 2.06
N ALA A 147 -8.84 0.34 1.67
CA ALA A 147 -7.47 0.24 2.16
C ALA A 147 -7.41 0.44 3.67
N GLY A 148 -8.09 1.47 4.19
CA GLY A 148 -8.15 1.72 5.63
C GLY A 148 -8.75 0.54 6.41
N LYS A 149 -9.81 -0.07 5.88
CA LYS A 149 -10.42 -1.28 6.46
C LYS A 149 -9.45 -2.47 6.48
N ALA A 150 -8.70 -2.69 5.40
CA ALA A 150 -7.72 -3.77 5.33
C ALA A 150 -6.58 -3.59 6.34
N LEU A 151 -6.20 -2.34 6.62
CA LEU A 151 -5.09 -1.99 7.53
C LEU A 151 -5.52 -1.76 8.98
N GLY A 152 -6.82 -1.62 9.24
CA GLY A 152 -7.32 -1.19 10.55
C GLY A 152 -7.02 0.27 10.87
N ILE A 153 -6.87 1.13 9.84
CA ILE A 153 -6.55 2.56 9.96
C ILE A 153 -7.65 3.37 9.28
N ASP A 154 -8.09 4.48 9.88
CA ASP A 154 -9.14 5.33 9.32
C ASP A 154 -8.61 6.28 8.22
N LEU A 155 -8.38 5.73 7.03
CA LEU A 155 -7.94 6.47 5.86
C LEU A 155 -9.04 7.30 5.20
N LEU A 156 -10.32 7.02 5.49
CA LEU A 156 -11.43 7.82 4.94
C LEU A 156 -11.45 9.21 5.58
N ASN A 157 -11.24 9.30 6.90
CA ASN A 157 -11.17 10.59 7.60
C ASN A 157 -9.76 11.19 7.66
N ASN A 158 -8.73 10.39 7.42
CA ASN A 158 -7.31 10.81 7.47
C ASN A 158 -6.55 10.41 6.20
N PRO A 159 -6.98 10.80 5.00
CA PRO A 159 -6.33 10.38 3.75
C PRO A 159 -4.89 10.89 3.62
N ASP A 160 -4.58 12.03 4.24
CA ASP A 160 -3.27 12.69 4.15
C ASP A 160 -2.13 11.83 4.69
N ILE A 161 -2.40 10.88 5.60
CA ILE A 161 -1.35 10.05 6.21
C ILE A 161 -0.66 9.13 5.20
N VAL A 162 -1.32 8.80 4.08
CA VAL A 162 -0.72 8.01 2.98
C VAL A 162 0.47 8.75 2.35
N ALA A 163 0.49 10.09 2.41
CA ALA A 163 1.56 10.93 1.88
C ALA A 163 2.56 11.42 2.93
N THR A 164 2.32 11.15 4.22
CA THR A 164 3.16 11.70 5.30
C THR A 164 3.72 10.67 6.27
N ASP A 165 3.13 9.47 6.34
CA ASP A 165 3.59 8.39 7.21
C ASP A 165 4.18 7.24 6.38
N SER A 166 5.48 6.98 6.55
CA SER A 166 6.18 5.91 5.84
C SER A 166 5.65 4.53 6.21
N ASN A 167 5.04 4.37 7.39
CA ASN A 167 4.38 3.14 7.82
C ASN A 167 3.03 2.92 7.15
N VAL A 168 2.53 3.88 6.37
CA VAL A 168 1.24 3.76 5.66
C VAL A 168 1.42 3.87 4.16
N ALA A 169 2.42 4.62 3.69
CA ALA A 169 2.61 4.95 2.28
C ALA A 169 2.54 3.72 1.34
N TYR A 170 3.16 2.60 1.70
CA TYR A 170 3.18 1.38 0.85
C TYR A 170 1.91 0.53 0.89
N PHE A 171 0.98 0.81 1.81
CA PHE A 171 -0.16 -0.06 2.11
C PHE A 171 -1.41 0.21 1.25
N GLY A 172 -1.30 1.00 0.19
CA GLY A 172 -2.38 1.24 -0.78
C GLY A 172 -2.58 0.10 -1.80
N CYS A 173 -1.74 -0.93 -1.79
CA CYS A 173 -1.82 -2.09 -2.68
C CYS A 173 -2.38 -3.31 -1.93
N GLY A 174 -3.64 -3.64 -2.15
CA GLY A 174 -4.30 -4.85 -1.65
C GLY A 174 -5.41 -5.29 -2.57
#